data_AF-A0A8I2AHQ9-F1
#
_entry.id   AF-A0A8I2AHQ9-F1
#
_cell.length_a   1.000
_cell.length_b   1.000
_cell.length_c   1.000
_cell.angle_alpha   90.00
_cell.angle_beta   90.00
_cell.angle_gamma   90.00
#
_symmetry.space_group_name_H-M   'P 1'
#
loop_
_entity.id
_entity.type
_entity.pdbx_description
1 polymer ?
#
loop_
_entity_poly.entity_id
_entity_poly.type
_entity_poly.pdbx_seq_one_letter_code
_entity_poly.pdbx_strand_id
1 'polypeptide(L)'
;MKSSELPHELEKLGKIYYTIFEWLSKKEEYHSRKEYINFTRAYNEHFVVKGEEVNPRSEKELTRSMLQSPDDVDATYRKKNGEQSKGFSINITETANPDNPIQLITGIVVMPNNVDDSQILNERIDIIKEKTPQLNEMHIDGDFGSEENDKKFEELGINHITTAVRGREREIEI
;
A
#
# COMPACT_ATOMS: atom_id res chain seq x y z
N MET A 1 27.18 13.30 4.54
CA MET A 1 26.63 13.44 5.90
C MET A 1 26.84 12.14 6.64
N LYS A 2 27.29 12.16 7.89
CA LYS A 2 27.48 10.93 8.68
C LYS A 2 26.15 10.51 9.32
N SER A 3 25.94 9.21 9.54
CA SER A 3 24.71 8.69 10.17
C SER A 3 24.47 9.32 11.56
N SER A 4 25.53 9.63 12.30
CA SER A 4 25.48 10.30 13.60
C SER A 4 24.91 11.73 13.56
N GLU A 5 24.91 12.38 12.39
CA GLU A 5 24.42 13.75 12.22
C GLU A 5 22.93 13.80 11.82
N LEU A 6 22.36 12.67 11.38
CA LEU A 6 20.97 12.57 10.90
C LEU A 6 19.94 13.08 11.92
N PRO A 7 19.98 12.69 13.20
CA PRO A 7 18.98 13.12 14.17
C PRO A 7 18.94 14.65 14.33
N HIS A 8 20.12 15.28 14.43
CA HIS A 8 20.26 16.73 14.56
C HIS A 8 19.73 17.49 13.36
N GLU A 9 20.00 17.01 12.14
CA GLU A 9 19.48 17.64 10.93
C GLU A 9 17.96 17.46 10.78
N LEU A 10 17.41 16.32 11.23
CA LEU A 10 15.96 16.10 11.26
C LEU A 10 15.27 17.04 12.28
N GLU A 11 15.88 17.29 13.43
CA GLU A 11 15.37 18.27 14.41
C GLU A 11 15.34 19.69 13.82
N LYS A 12 16.41 20.12 13.14
CA LYS A 12 16.43 21.41 12.44
C LYS A 12 15.34 21.48 11.37
N LEU A 13 15.18 20.41 10.60
CA LEU A 13 14.15 20.32 9.57
C LEU A 13 12.75 20.44 10.19
N GLY A 14 12.50 19.77 11.32
CA GLY A 14 11.25 19.87 12.06
C GLY A 14 10.92 21.31 12.47
N LYS A 15 11.90 22.06 12.96
CA LYS A 15 11.72 23.49 13.32
C LYS A 15 11.32 24.35 12.12
N ILE A 16 11.91 24.09 10.94
CA ILE A 16 11.55 24.78 9.69
C ILE A 16 10.11 24.43 9.30
N TYR A 17 9.77 23.13 9.28
CA TYR A 17 8.41 22.67 8.96
C TYR A 17 7.37 23.27 9.90
N TYR A 18 7.63 23.28 11.21
CA TYR A 18 6.74 23.89 12.20
C TYR A 18 6.53 25.37 11.94
N THR A 19 7.60 26.12 11.68
CA THR A 19 7.50 27.57 11.40
C THR A 19 6.66 27.85 10.16
N ILE A 20 6.88 27.08 9.10
CA ILE A 20 6.11 27.20 7.86
C ILE A 20 4.64 26.78 8.08
N PHE A 21 4.41 25.69 8.83
CA PHE A 21 3.06 25.22 9.16
C PHE A 21 2.27 26.25 9.97
N GLU A 22 2.88 26.84 11.01
CA GLU A 22 2.26 27.89 11.84
C GLU A 22 1.91 29.15 11.06
N TRP A 23 2.67 29.46 10.00
CA TRP A 23 2.39 30.59 9.14
C TRP A 23 1.31 30.27 8.10
N LEU A 24 1.43 29.12 7.41
CA LEU A 24 0.49 28.69 6.37
C LEU A 24 -0.89 28.33 6.94
N SER A 25 -0.96 27.75 8.14
CA SER A 25 -2.22 27.33 8.76
C SER A 25 -3.17 28.51 9.01
N LYS A 26 -2.62 29.72 9.17
CA LYS A 26 -3.37 30.98 9.35
C LYS A 26 -3.87 31.59 8.03
N LYS A 27 -3.58 30.95 6.89
CA LYS A 27 -3.91 31.44 5.55
C LYS A 27 -4.89 30.47 4.88
N GLU A 28 -6.17 30.65 5.17
CA GLU A 28 -7.26 29.79 4.64
C GLU A 28 -7.26 29.68 3.11
N GLU A 29 -6.76 30.69 2.41
CA GLU A 29 -6.60 30.70 0.94
C GLU A 29 -5.73 29.56 0.38
N TYR A 30 -4.89 28.93 1.21
CA TYR A 30 -4.05 27.80 0.81
C TYR A 30 -4.64 26.45 1.18
N HIS A 31 -5.66 26.38 2.05
CA HIS A 31 -6.09 25.12 2.66
C HIS A 31 -6.62 24.08 1.67
N SER A 32 -7.19 24.53 0.56
CA SER A 32 -7.69 23.66 -0.51
C SER A 32 -6.62 23.27 -1.54
N ARG A 33 -5.41 23.84 -1.46
CA ARG A 33 -4.34 23.54 -2.43
C ARG A 33 -3.66 22.22 -2.12
N LYS A 34 -3.39 21.42 -3.16
CA LYS A 34 -2.72 20.11 -3.03
C LYS A 34 -1.38 20.23 -2.32
N GLU A 35 -0.63 21.29 -2.61
CA GLU A 35 0.68 21.53 -2.01
C GLU A 35 0.59 21.75 -0.50
N TYR A 36 -0.42 22.51 -0.05
CA TYR A 36 -0.66 22.71 1.39
C TYR A 36 -1.08 21.41 2.06
N ILE A 37 -2.03 20.67 1.48
CA ILE A 37 -2.49 19.38 2.01
C ILE A 37 -1.31 18.40 2.15
N ASN A 38 -0.48 18.28 1.12
CA ASN A 38 0.68 17.39 1.13
C ASN A 38 1.75 17.84 2.15
N PHE A 39 2.01 19.14 2.23
CA PHE A 39 2.93 19.71 3.23
C PHE A 39 2.44 19.45 4.66
N THR A 40 1.16 19.70 4.93
CA THR A 40 0.53 19.44 6.24
C THR A 40 0.58 17.95 6.59
N ARG A 41 0.31 17.07 5.63
CA ARG A 41 0.45 15.62 5.81
C ARG A 41 1.88 15.24 6.16
N ALA A 42 2.86 15.68 5.37
CA ALA A 42 4.28 15.43 5.63
C ALA A 42 4.70 15.91 7.02
N TYR A 43 4.28 17.12 7.41
CA TYR A 43 4.57 17.68 8.72
C TYR A 43 4.00 16.82 9.87
N ASN A 44 2.68 16.59 9.85
CA ASN A 44 1.97 15.91 10.94
C ASN A 44 2.37 14.44 11.07
N GLU A 45 2.69 13.81 9.94
CA GLU A 45 3.13 12.43 9.91
C GLU A 45 4.58 12.32 10.41
N HIS A 46 5.53 13.14 9.95
CA HIS A 46 6.96 12.94 10.28
C HIS A 46 7.43 13.64 11.56
N PHE A 47 6.68 14.62 12.07
CA PHE A 47 7.06 15.39 13.26
C PHE A 47 5.96 15.40 14.33
N VAL A 48 6.38 15.64 15.57
CA VAL A 48 5.50 15.77 16.73
C VAL A 48 6.00 16.90 17.62
N VAL A 49 5.07 17.69 18.16
CA VAL A 49 5.37 18.74 19.13
C VAL A 49 5.28 18.14 20.54
N LYS A 50 6.37 18.24 21.31
CA LYS A 50 6.44 17.81 22.71
C LYS A 50 6.83 19.01 23.56
N GLY A 51 5.87 19.54 24.32
CA GLY A 51 6.05 20.82 25.01
C GLY A 51 6.18 21.96 23.99
N GLU A 52 7.30 22.68 24.02
CA GLU A 52 7.61 23.77 23.08
C GLU A 52 8.56 23.33 21.95
N GLU A 53 8.93 22.04 21.90
CA GLU A 53 9.92 21.54 20.95
C GLU A 53 9.30 20.63 19.89
N VAL A 54 9.70 20.86 18.64
CA VAL A 54 9.32 20.03 17.50
C VAL A 54 10.38 18.96 17.31
N ASN A 55 9.95 17.71 17.35
CA ASN A 55 10.80 16.54 17.30
C ASN A 55 10.40 15.64 16.12
N PRO A 56 11.36 14.98 15.44
CA PRO A 56 11.03 13.90 14.53
C PRO A 56 10.29 12.80 15.28
N ARG A 57 9.32 12.17 14.61
CA ARG A 57 8.71 10.95 15.15
C ARG A 57 9.73 9.83 15.24
N SER A 58 9.63 9.05 16.30
CA SER A 58 10.48 7.87 16.46
C SER A 58 10.10 6.79 15.45
N GLU A 59 11.01 5.86 15.15
CA GLU A 59 10.76 4.75 14.21
C GLU A 59 9.50 3.93 14.55
N LYS A 60 9.16 3.83 15.85
CA LYS A 60 7.98 3.10 16.33
C LYS A 60 6.65 3.81 16.04
N GLU A 61 6.70 5.12 15.84
CA GLU A 61 5.54 5.93 15.49
C GLU A 61 5.35 6.03 13.97
N LEU A 62 6.35 5.60 13.19
CA LEU A 62 6.24 5.59 11.74
C LEU A 62 5.37 4.42 11.27
N THR A 63 4.42 4.72 10.38
CA THR A 63 3.52 3.71 9.80
C THR A 63 3.78 3.55 8.31
N ARG A 64 3.38 2.39 7.77
CA ARG A 64 3.51 2.05 6.34
C ARG A 64 2.70 2.97 5.42
N SER A 65 1.68 3.63 5.96
CA SER A 65 0.74 4.49 5.23
C SER A 65 1.16 5.97 5.19
N MET A 66 2.29 6.32 5.81
CA MET A 66 2.80 7.68 5.77
C MET A 66 3.20 8.07 4.34
N LEU A 67 3.06 9.34 4.02
CA LEU A 67 3.42 9.96 2.76
C LEU A 67 4.88 9.64 2.42
N GLN A 68 5.07 8.86 1.35
CA GLN A 68 6.38 8.49 0.85
C GLN A 68 6.91 9.47 -0.21
N SER A 69 6.01 10.07 -0.99
CA SER A 69 6.32 11.06 -2.02
C SER A 69 5.20 12.11 -2.09
N PRO A 70 5.51 13.41 -2.16
CA PRO A 70 4.49 14.45 -2.36
C PRO A 70 3.89 14.41 -3.78
N ASP A 71 4.56 13.80 -4.75
CA ASP A 71 4.07 13.68 -6.13
C ASP A 71 3.05 12.55 -6.27
N ASP A 72 3.20 11.49 -5.47
CA ASP A 72 2.34 10.32 -5.45
C ASP A 72 1.94 9.97 -4.00
N VAL A 73 0.79 10.51 -3.60
CA VAL A 73 0.30 10.48 -2.22
C VAL A 73 -0.25 9.12 -1.80
N ASP A 74 -0.53 8.25 -2.78
CA ASP A 74 -1.11 6.92 -2.57
C ASP A 74 -0.01 5.83 -2.46
N ALA A 75 1.23 6.16 -2.83
CA ALA A 75 2.37 5.28 -2.66
C ALA A 75 2.71 5.03 -1.18
N THR A 76 2.74 3.77 -0.79
CA THR A 76 3.00 3.34 0.60
C THR A 76 4.34 2.64 0.74
N TYR A 77 4.74 2.34 1.97
CA TYR A 77 5.95 1.57 2.28
C TYR A 77 5.61 0.14 2.72
N ARG A 78 6.34 -0.86 2.22
CA ARG A 78 6.26 -2.24 2.68
C ARG A 78 7.64 -2.75 3.08
N LYS A 79 7.69 -3.52 4.16
CA LYS A 79 8.83 -4.36 4.53
C LYS A 79 8.38 -5.80 4.69
N LYS A 80 8.80 -6.69 3.80
CA LYS A 80 8.46 -8.12 3.78
C LYS A 80 9.74 -8.92 3.49
N ASN A 81 9.97 -9.98 4.25
CA ASN A 81 11.15 -10.88 4.08
C ASN A 81 12.52 -10.16 4.09
N GLY A 82 12.66 -9.07 4.86
CA GLY A 82 13.90 -8.28 4.92
C GLY A 82 14.05 -7.25 3.81
N GLU A 83 13.28 -7.38 2.73
CA GLU A 83 13.22 -6.41 1.64
C GLU A 83 12.29 -5.25 1.96
N GLN A 84 12.60 -4.09 1.39
CA GLN A 84 11.87 -2.84 1.56
C GLN A 84 11.44 -2.32 0.19
N SER A 85 10.19 -1.93 0.05
CA SER A 85 9.67 -1.37 -1.19
C SER A 85 8.73 -0.19 -0.94
N LYS A 86 8.62 0.70 -1.92
CA LYS A 86 7.70 1.85 -1.92
C LYS A 86 6.85 1.84 -3.17
N GLY A 87 5.57 2.17 -3.06
CA GLY A 87 4.65 2.25 -4.20
C GLY A 87 3.48 1.28 -4.06
N PHE A 88 3.23 0.52 -5.12
CA PHE A 88 2.01 -0.26 -5.33
C PHE A 88 2.31 -1.74 -5.57
N SER A 89 1.32 -2.59 -5.31
CA SER A 89 1.24 -3.96 -5.80
C SER A 89 0.21 -4.03 -6.94
N ILE A 90 0.44 -4.97 -7.85
CA ILE A 90 -0.49 -5.26 -8.95
C ILE A 90 -0.94 -6.70 -8.80
N ASN A 91 -2.25 -6.91 -8.74
CA ASN A 91 -2.87 -8.22 -8.75
C ASN A 91 -3.58 -8.43 -10.09
N ILE A 92 -3.30 -9.56 -10.72
CA ILE A 92 -3.81 -9.92 -12.04
C ILE A 92 -4.60 -11.21 -11.91
N THR A 93 -5.78 -11.25 -12.51
CA THR A 93 -6.59 -12.45 -12.64
C THR A 93 -6.72 -12.80 -14.10
N GLU A 94 -6.58 -14.08 -14.43
CA GLU A 94 -6.72 -14.60 -15.78
C GLU A 94 -7.50 -15.91 -15.79
N THR A 95 -8.03 -16.28 -16.96
CA THR A 95 -8.48 -17.66 -17.17
C THR A 95 -7.27 -18.55 -17.39
N ALA A 96 -7.28 -19.76 -16.83
CA ALA A 96 -6.19 -20.73 -16.97
C ALA A 96 -6.71 -22.17 -17.16
N ASN A 97 -7.77 -22.34 -17.97
CA ASN A 97 -8.37 -23.65 -18.22
C ASN A 97 -7.72 -24.33 -19.45
N PRO A 98 -7.10 -25.53 -19.34
CA PRO A 98 -6.47 -26.22 -20.47
C PRO A 98 -7.39 -26.45 -21.67
N ASP A 99 -8.70 -26.62 -21.46
CA ASP A 99 -9.69 -26.82 -22.52
C ASP A 99 -10.13 -25.49 -23.18
N ASN A 100 -9.73 -24.36 -22.61
CA ASN A 100 -10.00 -23.05 -23.17
C ASN A 100 -8.90 -22.66 -24.19
N PRO A 101 -9.22 -22.59 -25.49
CA PRO A 101 -8.22 -22.27 -26.51
C PRO A 101 -7.72 -20.82 -26.44
N ILE A 102 -8.39 -19.93 -25.69
CA ILE A 102 -8.03 -18.51 -25.55
C ILE A 102 -8.06 -18.12 -24.08
N GLN A 103 -6.88 -17.95 -23.47
CA GLN A 103 -6.79 -17.40 -22.11
C GLN A 103 -6.86 -15.87 -22.13
N LEU A 104 -7.60 -15.30 -21.18
CA LEU A 104 -7.82 -13.87 -21.09
C LEU A 104 -7.48 -13.36 -19.70
N ILE A 105 -6.87 -12.19 -19.63
CA ILE A 105 -6.80 -11.40 -18.40
C ILE A 105 -8.22 -10.90 -18.10
N THR A 106 -8.77 -11.31 -16.97
CA THR A 106 -10.14 -10.98 -16.53
C THR A 106 -10.16 -9.85 -15.50
N GLY A 107 -9.01 -9.53 -14.90
CA GLY A 107 -8.88 -8.43 -13.95
C GLY A 107 -7.44 -7.96 -13.78
N ILE A 108 -7.29 -6.65 -13.63
CA ILE A 108 -6.07 -6.00 -13.16
C ILE A 108 -6.49 -5.04 -12.04
N VAL A 109 -5.78 -5.10 -10.93
CA VAL A 109 -6.00 -4.23 -9.77
C VAL A 109 -4.66 -3.71 -9.30
N VAL A 110 -4.56 -2.40 -9.14
CA VAL A 110 -3.37 -1.72 -8.60
C VAL A 110 -3.76 -1.17 -7.24
N MET A 111 -3.05 -1.56 -6.19
CA MET A 111 -3.31 -1.15 -4.80
C MET A 111 -2.01 -0.69 -4.14
N PRO A 112 -2.07 0.19 -3.13
CA PRO A 112 -0.89 0.50 -2.32
C PRO A 112 -0.26 -0.79 -1.77
N ASN A 113 1.07 -0.86 -1.78
CA ASN A 113 1.80 -2.10 -1.47
C ASN A 113 1.70 -2.55 0.01
N ASN A 114 1.03 -1.77 0.86
CA ASN A 114 0.78 -2.12 2.26
C ASN A 114 -0.59 -2.82 2.47
N VAL A 115 -1.42 -2.95 1.44
CA VAL A 115 -2.68 -3.69 1.47
C VAL A 115 -2.39 -5.19 1.36
N ASP A 116 -3.10 -5.99 2.15
CA ASP A 116 -2.94 -7.45 2.15
C ASP A 116 -3.58 -8.07 0.91
N ASP A 117 -2.90 -9.06 0.32
CA ASP A 117 -3.34 -9.68 -0.93
C ASP A 117 -4.67 -10.43 -0.73
N SER A 118 -4.90 -11.05 0.44
CA SER A 118 -6.17 -11.70 0.77
C SER A 118 -7.34 -10.71 0.81
N GLN A 119 -7.12 -9.49 1.34
CA GLN A 119 -8.13 -8.43 1.35
C GLN A 119 -8.46 -7.98 -0.07
N ILE A 120 -7.45 -7.81 -0.93
CA ILE A 120 -7.64 -7.42 -2.33
C ILE A 120 -8.50 -8.46 -3.06
N LEU A 121 -8.24 -9.75 -2.86
CA LEU A 121 -9.07 -10.80 -3.46
C LEU A 121 -10.51 -10.75 -2.93
N ASN A 122 -10.70 -10.58 -1.62
CA ASN A 122 -12.02 -10.51 -1.01
C ASN A 122 -12.87 -9.39 -1.64
N GLU A 123 -12.30 -8.20 -1.79
CA GLU A 123 -12.99 -7.04 -2.37
C GLU A 123 -13.30 -7.22 -3.87
N ARG A 124 -12.59 -8.11 -4.56
CA ARG A 124 -12.61 -8.21 -6.03
C ARG A 124 -13.34 -9.43 -6.58
N ILE A 125 -13.50 -10.49 -5.79
CA ILE A 125 -14.05 -11.76 -6.29
C ILE A 125 -15.48 -11.61 -6.83
N ASP A 126 -16.31 -10.75 -6.25
CA ASP A 126 -17.67 -10.50 -6.75
C ASP A 126 -17.65 -9.93 -8.18
N ILE A 127 -16.80 -8.94 -8.42
CA ILE A 127 -16.61 -8.30 -9.73
C ILE A 127 -16.07 -9.31 -10.74
N ILE A 128 -15.15 -10.18 -10.31
CA ILE A 128 -14.58 -11.23 -11.15
C ILE A 128 -15.66 -12.26 -11.54
N LYS A 129 -16.48 -12.69 -10.59
CA LYS A 129 -17.58 -13.64 -10.80
C LYS A 129 -18.69 -13.04 -11.66
N GLU A 130 -19.01 -11.77 -11.50
CA GLU A 130 -19.97 -11.05 -12.37
C GLU A 130 -19.49 -11.04 -13.82
N LYS A 131 -18.21 -10.75 -14.06
CA LYS A 131 -17.61 -10.73 -15.40
C LYS A 131 -17.37 -12.13 -15.98
N THR A 132 -17.27 -13.13 -15.12
CA THR A 132 -16.99 -14.52 -15.48
C THR A 132 -18.01 -15.45 -14.78
N PRO A 133 -19.29 -15.43 -15.19
CA PRO A 133 -20.34 -16.18 -14.48
C PRO A 133 -20.07 -17.68 -14.35
N GLN A 134 -19.35 -18.24 -15.34
CA GLN A 134 -18.94 -19.64 -15.42
C GLN A 134 -17.76 -20.01 -14.50
N LEU A 135 -17.15 -19.04 -13.80
CA LEU A 135 -16.07 -19.28 -12.85
C LEU A 135 -16.55 -20.23 -11.75
N ASN A 136 -16.05 -21.45 -11.73
CA ASN A 136 -16.40 -22.48 -10.75
C ASN A 136 -15.18 -22.98 -9.96
N GLU A 137 -13.97 -22.61 -10.36
CA GLU A 137 -12.72 -22.94 -9.68
C GLU A 137 -11.72 -21.81 -9.90
N MET A 138 -10.99 -21.43 -8.86
CA MET A 138 -9.93 -20.44 -8.93
C MET A 138 -8.69 -20.94 -8.18
N HIS A 139 -7.55 -20.83 -8.85
CA HIS A 139 -6.24 -21.12 -8.26
C HIS A 139 -5.57 -19.81 -7.86
N ILE A 140 -5.10 -19.73 -6.63
CA ILE A 140 -4.45 -18.55 -6.06
C ILE A 140 -3.12 -18.91 -5.39
N ASP A 141 -2.25 -17.91 -5.22
CA ASP A 141 -1.06 -18.03 -4.36
C ASP A 141 -1.48 -18.05 -2.88
N GLY A 142 -0.65 -18.63 -2.03
CA GLY A 142 -0.88 -18.77 -0.59
C GLY A 142 -1.04 -17.43 0.14
N ASP A 143 -0.47 -16.34 -0.38
CA ASP A 143 -0.63 -14.99 0.19
C ASP A 143 -2.10 -14.47 0.11
N PHE A 144 -2.96 -15.08 -0.70
CA PHE A 144 -4.37 -14.71 -0.83
C PHE A 144 -5.32 -15.52 0.07
N GLY A 145 -4.83 -16.52 0.81
CA GLY A 145 -5.67 -17.36 1.66
C GLY A 145 -6.11 -16.64 2.95
N SER A 146 -7.41 -16.68 3.27
CA SER A 146 -7.97 -16.18 4.54
C SER A 146 -9.33 -16.82 4.84
N GLU A 147 -9.74 -16.84 6.11
CA GLU A 147 -11.07 -17.34 6.53
C GLU A 147 -12.21 -16.57 5.84
N GLU A 148 -12.02 -15.26 5.63
CA GLU A 148 -13.01 -14.41 4.95
C GLU A 148 -13.13 -14.78 3.46
N ASN A 149 -12.01 -15.10 2.80
CA ASN A 149 -12.02 -15.57 1.42
C ASN A 149 -12.67 -16.95 1.32
N ASP A 150 -12.36 -17.87 2.22
CA ASP A 150 -12.95 -19.21 2.19
C ASP A 150 -14.48 -19.16 2.27
N LYS A 151 -15.03 -18.35 3.19
CA LYS A 151 -16.49 -18.13 3.29
C LYS A 151 -17.08 -17.53 2.02
N LYS A 152 -16.43 -16.50 1.48
CA LYS A 152 -16.93 -15.79 0.30
C LYS A 152 -16.92 -16.67 -0.96
N PHE A 153 -15.89 -17.50 -1.12
CA PHE A 153 -15.82 -18.46 -2.22
C PHE A 153 -16.87 -19.56 -2.10
N GLU A 154 -17.15 -20.04 -0.89
CA GLU A 154 -18.24 -20.98 -0.61
C GLU A 154 -19.61 -20.38 -0.98
N GLU A 155 -19.89 -19.14 -0.58
CA GLU A 155 -21.12 -18.42 -0.93
C GLU A 155 -21.30 -18.24 -2.45
N LEU A 156 -20.20 -18.01 -3.17
CA LEU A 156 -20.20 -17.85 -4.63
C LEU A 156 -20.18 -19.18 -5.40
N GLY A 157 -20.06 -20.31 -4.71
CA GLY A 157 -19.98 -21.64 -5.32
C GLY A 157 -18.72 -21.83 -6.17
N ILE A 158 -17.60 -21.24 -5.76
CA ILE A 158 -16.30 -21.33 -6.45
C ILE A 158 -15.37 -22.24 -5.65
N ASN A 159 -14.82 -23.27 -6.29
CA ASN A 159 -13.79 -24.11 -5.70
C ASN A 159 -12.50 -23.29 -5.51
N HIS A 160 -12.13 -23.05 -4.25
CA HIS A 160 -11.00 -22.20 -3.89
C HIS A 160 -9.74 -23.05 -3.69
N ILE A 161 -8.79 -22.98 -4.63
CA ILE A 161 -7.55 -23.76 -4.57
C ILE A 161 -6.37 -22.85 -4.23
N THR A 162 -5.86 -22.97 -3.02
CA THR A 162 -4.62 -22.30 -2.58
C THR A 162 -3.41 -23.15 -2.93
N THR A 163 -2.48 -22.59 -3.70
CA THR A 163 -1.22 -23.23 -4.00
C THR A 163 -0.18 -22.80 -2.96
N ALA A 164 0.55 -23.75 -2.35
CA ALA A 164 1.63 -23.45 -1.40
C ALA A 164 2.91 -22.95 -2.09
N VAL A 165 2.78 -22.33 -3.28
CA VAL A 165 3.91 -21.93 -4.11
C VAL A 165 4.38 -20.56 -3.66
N ARG A 166 5.31 -20.53 -2.70
CA ARG A 166 6.12 -19.32 -2.48
C ARG A 166 6.87 -19.03 -3.79
N GLY A 167 6.63 -17.86 -4.38
CA GLY A 167 7.28 -17.43 -5.61
C GLY A 167 8.78 -17.69 -5.60
N ARG A 168 9.34 -18.17 -6.72
CA ARG A 168 10.78 -18.41 -6.85
C ARG A 168 11.55 -17.11 -6.63
N GLU A 169 12.75 -17.19 -6.09
CA GLU A 169 13.67 -16.05 -6.07
C GLU A 169 13.83 -15.50 -7.49
N ARG A 170 13.69 -14.18 -7.63
CA ARG A 170 13.83 -13.51 -8.93
C ARG A 170 15.29 -13.60 -9.36
N GLU A 171 15.55 -14.14 -10.55
CA GLU A 171 16.91 -14.16 -11.13
C GLU A 171 17.36 -12.77 -11.64
N ILE A 172 16.44 -11.80 -11.69
CA ILE A 172 16.70 -10.46 -12.23
C ILE A 172 16.15 -9.43 -11.24
N GLU A 173 17.03 -8.55 -10.76
CA GLU A 173 16.64 -7.33 -10.04
C GLU A 173 15.99 -6.35 -11.03
N ILE A 174 14.80 -5.86 -10.69
CA ILE A 174 14.10 -4.78 -11.41
C ILE A 174 14.35 -3.48 -10.66
#